data_AF-A0A9W9AT01-F1
#
_entry.id   AF-A0A9W9AT01-F1
#
_cell.length_a   1.000
_cell.length_b   1.000
_cell.length_c   1.000
_cell.angle_alpha   90.00
_cell.angle_beta   90.00
_cell.angle_gamma   90.00
#
_symmetry.space_group_name_H-M   'P 1'
#
loop_
_entity.id
_entity.type
_entity.pdbx_description
1 polymer ?
#
loop_
_entity_poly.entity_id
_entity_poly.type
_entity_poly.pdbx_seq_one_letter_code
_entity_poly.pdbx_strand_id
1 'polypeptide(L)'
;MCAFTEWIMDSWCYHDRDSEVEAVLQETYEQLRETEEQPVSARWRILTRKYVRKLYPRVEQPNLAYHILAACANILITSGLHESEQGLLERLAARFADRVALIVERAVHLNNVIGDDITSCEFVPIYCTPDVAFDPSTMENATENGSATAGHEAIFVHNENKILCTTDLGLLKAEKVHGEEGTWDNTVLLKPKIVMPSALTASPTSSESPDWRTQSLHGEQEEL
;
A
#
# COMPACT_ATOMS: atom_id res chain seq x y z
N MET A 1 -5.97 -0.39 -1.67
CA MET A 1 -5.33 0.47 -0.65
C MET A 1 -3.82 0.48 -0.81
N CYS A 2 -3.12 -0.64 -0.59
CA CYS A 2 -1.65 -0.68 -0.65
C CYS A 2 -1.05 -0.19 -1.97
N ALA A 3 -1.67 -0.51 -3.13
CA ALA A 3 -1.22 0.02 -4.42
C ALA A 3 -1.26 1.57 -4.50
N PHE A 4 -2.25 2.22 -3.88
CA PHE A 4 -2.31 3.69 -3.83
C PHE A 4 -1.29 4.24 -2.86
N THR A 5 -1.13 3.59 -1.70
CA THR A 5 -0.15 4.00 -0.69
C THR A 5 1.28 3.87 -1.22
N GLU A 6 1.60 2.79 -1.93
CA GLU A 6 2.88 2.58 -2.59
C GLU A 6 3.13 3.64 -3.67
N TRP A 7 2.14 3.90 -4.54
CA TRP A 7 2.24 5.00 -5.51
C TRP A 7 2.52 6.35 -4.85
N ILE A 8 1.82 6.71 -3.76
CA ILE A 8 2.09 7.95 -3.01
C ILE A 8 3.52 7.94 -2.46
N MET A 9 3.99 6.81 -1.96
CA MET A 9 5.34 6.68 -1.42
C MET A 9 6.43 6.88 -2.47
N ASP A 10 6.18 6.53 -3.73
CA ASP A 10 7.16 6.59 -4.82
C ASP A 10 7.05 7.86 -5.69
N SER A 11 5.90 8.57 -5.65
CA SER A 11 5.63 9.75 -6.49
C SER A 11 6.62 10.91 -6.34
N TRP A 12 6.83 11.66 -7.42
CA TRP A 12 7.65 12.88 -7.45
C TRP A 12 6.84 14.15 -7.10
N CYS A 13 5.63 14.29 -7.63
CA CYS A 13 4.82 15.51 -7.51
C CYS A 13 3.31 15.29 -7.27
N TYR A 14 2.84 14.05 -7.17
CA TYR A 14 1.45 13.68 -6.84
C TYR A 14 0.40 14.18 -7.84
N HIS A 15 0.75 14.62 -9.04
CA HIS A 15 -0.21 15.33 -9.91
C HIS A 15 -1.28 14.40 -10.52
N ASP A 16 -0.81 13.38 -11.22
CA ASP A 16 -1.61 12.30 -11.77
C ASP A 16 -0.73 11.05 -11.80
N ARG A 17 -1.33 9.89 -11.55
CA ARG A 17 -0.61 8.61 -11.59
C ARG A 17 -0.03 8.33 -12.97
N ASP A 18 -0.75 8.75 -14.02
CA ASP A 18 -0.35 8.54 -15.42
C ASP A 18 0.30 9.81 -16.02
N SER A 19 0.85 10.69 -15.18
CA SER A 19 1.51 11.91 -15.64
C SER A 19 2.78 11.58 -16.43
N GLU A 20 2.88 12.06 -17.67
CA GLU A 20 4.12 11.99 -18.47
C GLU A 20 5.33 12.58 -17.72
N VAL A 21 5.10 13.56 -16.84
CA VAL A 21 6.16 14.19 -16.03
C VAL A 21 6.70 13.21 -14.99
N GLU A 22 5.83 12.47 -14.29
CA GLU A 22 6.23 11.44 -13.32
C GLU A 22 7.05 10.35 -14.04
N ALA A 23 6.58 9.88 -15.20
CA ALA A 23 7.28 8.86 -16.00
C ALA A 23 8.68 9.32 -16.45
N VAL A 24 8.80 10.53 -17.01
CA VAL A 24 10.10 11.06 -17.46
C VAL A 24 11.06 11.25 -16.29
N LEU A 25 10.59 11.74 -15.14
CA LEU A 25 11.42 11.90 -13.95
C LEU A 25 11.91 10.56 -13.41
N GLN A 26 11.03 9.56 -13.39
CA GLN A 26 11.35 8.21 -12.94
C GLN A 26 12.38 7.55 -13.86
N GLU A 27 12.14 7.52 -15.17
CA GLU A 27 13.08 6.93 -16.15
C GLU A 27 14.45 7.63 -16.14
N THR A 28 14.45 8.95 -16.00
CA THR A 28 15.70 9.72 -15.88
C THR A 28 16.45 9.34 -14.61
N TYR A 29 15.74 9.21 -13.49
CA TYR A 29 16.35 8.81 -12.23
C TYR A 29 16.91 7.40 -12.29
N GLU A 30 16.19 6.45 -12.91
CA GLU A 30 16.62 5.07 -13.12
C GLU A 30 17.92 5.01 -13.93
N GLN A 31 18.03 5.75 -15.03
CA GLN A 31 19.29 5.79 -15.78
C GLN A 31 20.44 6.41 -14.97
N LEU A 32 20.15 7.47 -14.21
CA LEU A 32 21.14 8.15 -13.39
C LEU A 32 21.63 7.25 -12.23
N ARG A 33 20.73 6.54 -11.54
CA ARG A 33 21.10 5.67 -10.41
C ARG A 33 21.93 4.47 -10.86
N GLU A 34 21.73 3.96 -12.08
CA GLU A 34 22.50 2.83 -12.61
C GLU A 34 23.92 3.25 -12.98
N THR A 35 24.09 4.47 -13.51
CA THR A 35 25.37 4.97 -14.06
C THR A 35 26.22 5.76 -13.08
N GLU A 36 25.61 6.54 -12.19
CA GLU A 36 26.32 7.44 -11.27
C GLU A 36 26.51 6.85 -9.87
N GLU A 37 27.52 7.33 -9.13
CA GLU A 37 27.68 6.96 -7.72
C GLU A 37 26.44 7.38 -6.90
N GLN A 38 26.07 6.56 -5.92
CA GLN A 38 24.81 6.73 -5.18
C GLN A 38 24.63 8.12 -4.53
N PRO A 39 25.66 8.76 -3.95
CA PRO A 39 25.51 10.12 -3.42
C PRO A 39 25.17 11.17 -4.48
N VAL A 40 25.59 10.94 -5.74
CA VAL A 40 25.33 11.83 -6.88
C VAL A 40 23.87 11.69 -7.31
N SER A 41 23.42 10.46 -7.58
CA SER A 41 22.03 10.18 -7.97
C SER A 41 21.05 10.61 -6.88
N ALA A 42 21.34 10.30 -5.61
CA ALA A 42 20.49 10.73 -4.49
C ALA A 42 20.41 12.26 -4.37
N ARG A 43 21.54 12.97 -4.53
CA ARG A 43 21.52 14.45 -4.52
C ARG A 43 20.71 15.01 -5.67
N TRP A 44 20.79 14.41 -6.85
CA TRP A 44 19.96 14.80 -7.99
C TRP A 44 18.47 14.62 -7.65
N ARG A 45 18.06 13.45 -7.13
CA ARG A 45 16.67 13.19 -6.71
C ARG A 45 16.16 14.24 -5.73
N ILE A 46 16.92 14.53 -4.69
CA ILE A 46 16.56 15.52 -3.66
C ILE A 46 16.33 16.91 -4.29
N LEU A 47 17.27 17.37 -5.13
CA LEU A 47 17.16 18.67 -5.78
C LEU A 47 15.99 18.70 -6.76
N THR A 48 15.86 17.69 -7.62
CA THR A 48 14.78 17.58 -8.60
C THR A 48 13.42 17.63 -7.91
N ARG A 49 13.19 16.81 -6.88
CA ARG A 49 11.93 16.83 -6.10
C ARG A 49 11.65 18.21 -5.52
N LYS A 50 12.65 18.84 -4.90
CA LYS A 50 12.54 20.19 -4.33
C LYS A 50 12.10 21.23 -5.37
N TYR A 51 12.61 21.16 -6.60
CA TYR A 51 12.28 22.14 -7.64
C TYR A 51 10.99 21.80 -8.39
N VAL A 52 10.74 20.54 -8.71
CA VAL A 52 9.48 20.09 -9.34
C VAL A 52 8.29 20.45 -8.46
N ARG A 53 8.33 20.16 -7.16
CA ARG A 53 7.24 20.52 -6.22
C ARG A 53 7.02 22.03 -6.07
N LYS A 54 8.01 22.87 -6.40
CA LYS A 54 7.83 24.32 -6.46
C LYS A 54 7.13 24.78 -7.73
N LEU A 55 7.26 24.02 -8.83
CA LEU A 55 6.57 24.29 -10.09
C LEU A 55 5.08 23.94 -10.01
N TYR A 56 4.71 22.95 -9.19
CA TYR A 56 3.34 22.48 -8.97
C TYR A 56 2.85 22.83 -7.55
N PRO A 57 2.41 24.08 -7.28
CA PRO A 57 2.00 24.52 -5.95
C PRO A 57 0.74 23.82 -5.42
N ARG A 58 0.58 23.84 -4.08
CA ARG A 58 -0.44 23.11 -3.29
C ARG A 58 -1.91 23.25 -3.73
N VAL A 59 -2.26 24.26 -4.52
CA VAL A 59 -3.64 24.49 -4.99
C VAL A 59 -4.07 23.43 -6.01
N GLU A 60 -3.10 22.75 -6.64
CA GLU A 60 -3.33 21.67 -7.63
C GLU A 60 -3.04 20.27 -7.09
N GLN A 61 -2.76 20.11 -5.79
CA GLN A 61 -2.53 18.77 -5.24
C GLN A 61 -3.85 18.00 -5.18
N PRO A 62 -3.90 16.79 -5.76
CA PRO A 62 -5.13 16.01 -5.74
C PRO A 62 -5.53 15.66 -4.32
N ASN A 63 -6.82 15.54 -4.10
CA ASN A 63 -7.35 14.99 -2.86
C ASN A 63 -7.08 13.47 -2.86
N LEU A 64 -5.87 13.09 -2.46
CA LEU A 64 -5.40 11.70 -2.45
C LEU A 64 -6.35 10.77 -1.67
N ALA A 65 -6.95 11.27 -0.59
CA ALA A 65 -7.94 10.54 0.19
C ALA A 65 -9.24 10.30 -0.60
N TYR A 66 -9.69 11.29 -1.36
CA TYR A 66 -10.84 11.15 -2.26
C TYR A 66 -10.59 10.07 -3.32
N HIS A 67 -9.42 10.04 -3.96
CA HIS A 67 -9.11 9.01 -4.98
C HIS A 67 -9.19 7.60 -4.42
N ILE A 68 -8.70 7.41 -3.19
CA ILE A 68 -8.80 6.14 -2.49
C ILE A 68 -10.27 5.75 -2.24
N LEU A 69 -11.07 6.68 -1.71
CA LEU A 69 -12.48 6.43 -1.41
C LEU A 69 -13.31 6.18 -2.68
N ALA A 70 -13.03 6.93 -3.75
CA ALA A 70 -13.64 6.75 -5.06
C ALA A 70 -13.29 5.38 -5.67
N ALA A 71 -12.04 4.94 -5.55
CA ALA A 71 -11.64 3.59 -5.98
C ALA A 71 -12.39 2.50 -5.20
N CYS A 72 -12.57 2.66 -3.89
CA CYS A 72 -13.39 1.75 -3.08
C CYS A 72 -14.86 1.74 -3.54
N ALA A 73 -15.45 2.91 -3.82
CA ALA A 73 -16.80 3.01 -4.34
C ALA A 73 -16.94 2.26 -5.67
N ASN A 74 -16.00 2.46 -6.59
CA ASN A 74 -15.98 1.78 -7.89
C ASN A 74 -15.87 0.26 -7.75
N ILE A 75 -15.04 -0.25 -6.84
CA ILE A 75 -14.94 -1.69 -6.56
C ILE A 75 -16.28 -2.25 -6.07
N LEU A 76 -16.95 -1.55 -5.15
CA LEU A 76 -18.24 -2.01 -4.62
C LEU A 76 -19.34 -1.99 -5.70
N ILE A 77 -19.42 -0.94 -6.50
CA ILE A 77 -20.38 -0.83 -7.61
C ILE A 77 -20.15 -1.95 -8.63
N THR A 78 -18.89 -2.15 -9.04
CA THR A 78 -18.52 -3.22 -9.99
C THR A 78 -18.74 -4.61 -9.43
N SER A 79 -18.68 -4.80 -8.11
CA SER A 79 -19.02 -6.06 -7.44
C SER A 79 -20.53 -6.35 -7.34
N GLY A 80 -21.38 -5.43 -7.81
CA GLY A 80 -22.84 -5.60 -7.87
C GLY A 80 -23.63 -4.77 -6.85
N LEU A 81 -23.00 -3.84 -6.14
CA LEU A 81 -23.73 -2.90 -5.28
C LEU A 81 -24.45 -1.86 -6.14
N HIS A 82 -25.78 -1.97 -6.23
CA HIS A 82 -26.60 -1.05 -7.02
C HIS A 82 -26.96 0.21 -6.23
N GLU A 83 -26.08 1.20 -6.29
CA GLU A 83 -26.29 2.51 -5.67
C GLU A 83 -25.65 3.63 -6.50
N SER A 84 -26.05 4.88 -6.28
CA SER A 84 -25.36 6.01 -6.88
C SER A 84 -23.94 6.15 -6.32
N GLU A 85 -22.99 6.43 -7.19
CA GLU A 85 -21.58 6.66 -6.83
C GLU A 85 -21.45 7.73 -5.74
N GLN A 86 -22.16 8.84 -5.91
CA GLN A 86 -22.15 9.96 -4.97
C GLN A 86 -22.64 9.54 -3.57
N GLY A 87 -23.75 8.80 -3.48
CA GLY A 87 -24.30 8.36 -2.19
C GLY A 87 -23.39 7.35 -1.48
N LEU A 88 -22.75 6.47 -2.24
CA LEU A 88 -21.76 5.53 -1.72
C LEU A 88 -20.51 6.24 -1.23
N LEU A 89 -20.00 7.20 -1.99
CA LEU A 89 -18.84 7.96 -1.62
C LEU A 89 -19.06 8.76 -0.34
N GLU A 90 -20.22 9.40 -0.18
CA GLU A 90 -20.59 10.13 1.03
C GLU A 90 -20.60 9.21 2.26
N ARG A 91 -21.13 7.99 2.15
CA ARG A 91 -21.10 7.01 3.26
C ARG A 91 -19.71 6.49 3.55
N LEU A 92 -18.91 6.22 2.52
CA LEU A 92 -17.51 5.81 2.70
C LEU A 92 -16.72 6.92 3.39
N ALA A 93 -16.88 8.17 2.96
CA ALA A 93 -16.26 9.33 3.59
C ALA A 93 -16.71 9.48 5.05
N ALA A 94 -18.02 9.44 5.33
CA ALA A 94 -18.55 9.55 6.69
C ALA A 94 -17.99 8.48 7.64
N ARG A 95 -17.62 7.30 7.14
CA ARG A 95 -17.11 6.19 7.96
C ARG A 95 -15.59 6.11 8.03
N PHE A 96 -14.90 6.48 6.95
CA PHE A 96 -13.48 6.14 6.77
C PHE A 96 -12.57 7.32 6.44
N ALA A 97 -13.10 8.53 6.23
CA ALA A 97 -12.31 9.69 5.81
C ALA A 97 -11.09 9.92 6.72
N ASP A 98 -11.26 9.92 8.04
CA ASP A 98 -10.16 10.16 8.99
C ASP A 98 -9.06 9.10 8.89
N ARG A 99 -9.43 7.82 8.71
CA ARG A 99 -8.47 6.72 8.60
C ARG A 99 -7.72 6.79 7.28
N VAL A 100 -8.41 7.09 6.19
CA VAL A 100 -7.80 7.25 4.87
C VAL A 100 -6.88 8.48 4.86
N ALA A 101 -7.31 9.59 5.45
CA ALA A 101 -6.49 10.79 5.59
C ALA A 101 -5.20 10.51 6.38
N LEU A 102 -5.28 9.74 7.48
CA LEU A 102 -4.10 9.32 8.23
C LEU A 102 -3.15 8.46 7.40
N ILE A 103 -3.65 7.52 6.60
CA ILE A 103 -2.83 6.70 5.69
C ILE A 103 -2.11 7.59 4.67
N VAL A 104 -2.84 8.53 4.05
CA VAL A 104 -2.28 9.49 3.10
C VAL A 104 -1.20 10.35 3.75
N GLU A 105 -1.47 10.90 4.93
CA GLU A 105 -0.50 11.72 5.67
C GLU A 105 0.80 10.95 5.94
N ARG A 106 0.68 9.70 6.39
CA ARG A 106 1.83 8.83 6.68
C ARG A 106 2.61 8.47 5.41
N ALA A 107 1.92 8.19 4.31
CA ALA A 107 2.54 7.89 3.03
C ALA A 107 3.31 9.10 2.46
N VAL A 108 2.70 10.29 2.50
CA VAL A 108 3.34 11.56 2.09
C VAL A 108 4.55 11.87 2.97
N HIS A 109 4.42 11.68 4.29
CA HIS A 109 5.54 11.85 5.20
C HIS A 109 6.71 10.92 4.85
N LEU A 110 6.42 9.64 4.59
CA LEU A 110 7.44 8.66 4.24
C LEU A 110 8.08 8.96 2.87
N ASN A 111 7.29 9.37 1.88
CA ASN A 111 7.77 9.87 0.59
C ASN A 111 8.74 11.06 0.75
N ASN A 112 8.48 11.98 1.68
CA ASN A 112 9.38 13.10 1.94
C ASN A 112 10.67 12.65 2.64
N VAL A 113 10.57 11.85 3.71
CA VAL A 113 11.74 11.38 4.46
C VAL A 113 12.68 10.57 3.57
N ILE A 114 12.14 9.59 2.84
CA ILE A 114 12.95 8.76 1.92
C ILE A 114 13.43 9.60 0.74
N GLY A 115 12.54 10.43 0.19
CA GLY A 115 12.74 11.21 -1.02
C GLY A 115 13.72 12.38 -0.92
N ASP A 116 13.84 12.99 0.26
CA ASP A 116 14.44 14.32 0.39
C ASP A 116 15.69 14.35 1.29
N ASP A 117 15.86 13.36 2.19
CA ASP A 117 16.92 13.42 3.21
C ASP A 117 17.96 12.30 3.12
N ILE A 118 17.63 11.17 2.45
CA ILE A 118 18.46 9.96 2.49
C ILE A 118 19.29 9.83 1.22
N THR A 119 20.61 9.79 1.40
CA THR A 119 21.60 9.64 0.32
C THR A 119 22.43 8.36 0.41
N SER A 120 22.48 7.73 1.59
CA SER A 120 23.31 6.55 1.87
C SER A 120 22.69 5.24 1.42
N CYS A 121 21.39 5.21 1.14
CA CYS A 121 20.68 4.07 0.57
C CYS A 121 19.37 4.55 -0.06
N GLU A 122 18.64 3.62 -0.68
CA GLU A 122 17.27 3.84 -1.09
C GLU A 122 16.33 2.93 -0.31
N PHE A 123 15.19 3.48 0.07
CA PHE A 123 14.10 2.71 0.65
C PHE A 123 12.99 2.60 -0.38
N VAL A 124 12.63 1.37 -0.73
CA VAL A 124 11.61 1.10 -1.76
C VAL A 124 10.44 0.35 -1.11
N PRO A 125 9.21 0.87 -1.18
CA PRO A 125 8.03 0.12 -0.76
C PRO A 125 7.91 -1.17 -1.57
N ILE A 126 7.61 -2.28 -0.89
CA ILE A 126 7.34 -3.54 -1.56
C ILE A 126 5.82 -3.70 -1.63
N TYR A 127 5.28 -3.58 -2.84
CA TYR A 127 3.91 -3.95 -3.17
C TYR A 127 3.94 -5.17 -4.11
N CYS A 128 3.22 -6.22 -3.73
CA CYS A 128 3.05 -7.38 -4.58
C CYS A 128 1.72 -7.26 -5.34
N THR A 129 1.80 -7.23 -6.67
CA THR A 129 0.61 -7.23 -7.53
C THR A 129 -0.16 -8.55 -7.36
N PRO A 130 -1.50 -8.52 -7.47
CA PRO A 130 -2.29 -9.74 -7.56
C PRO A 130 -1.75 -10.71 -8.61
N ASP A 131 -2.04 -12.00 -8.43
CA ASP A 131 -1.65 -13.11 -9.30
C ASP A 131 -0.15 -13.47 -9.36
N VAL A 132 0.70 -12.76 -8.59
CA VAL A 132 2.10 -13.14 -8.38
C VAL A 132 2.18 -14.38 -7.50
N ALA A 133 3.13 -15.28 -7.80
CA ALA A 133 3.37 -16.46 -6.98
C ALA A 133 3.84 -16.08 -5.58
N PHE A 134 3.25 -16.71 -4.56
CA PHE A 134 3.67 -16.55 -3.18
C PHE A 134 5.08 -17.12 -2.99
N ASP A 135 5.94 -16.30 -2.41
CA ASP A 135 7.29 -16.68 -2.01
C ASP A 135 7.48 -16.37 -0.51
N PRO A 136 7.54 -17.38 0.36
CA PRO A 136 7.71 -17.17 1.80
C PRO A 136 9.08 -16.58 2.16
N SER A 137 10.06 -16.60 1.25
CA SER A 137 11.36 -15.97 1.47
C SER A 137 11.27 -14.44 1.46
N THR A 138 10.31 -13.89 0.70
CA THR A 138 10.12 -12.44 0.51
C THR A 138 8.77 -11.92 1.00
N MET A 139 7.77 -12.78 1.26
CA MET A 139 6.40 -12.40 1.64
C MET A 139 5.97 -13.07 2.96
N GLU A 140 4.95 -12.51 3.62
CA GLU A 140 4.29 -13.08 4.80
C GLU A 140 2.79 -13.29 4.52
N ASN A 141 2.25 -14.47 4.83
CA ASN A 141 0.82 -14.72 4.70
C ASN A 141 0.05 -14.10 5.89
N ALA A 142 -0.86 -13.17 5.60
CA ALA A 142 -1.61 -12.41 6.61
C ALA A 142 -2.57 -13.27 7.46
N THR A 143 -2.95 -14.46 6.99
CA THR A 143 -3.86 -15.36 7.72
C THR A 143 -3.16 -16.42 8.56
N GLU A 144 -1.86 -16.62 8.35
CA GLU A 144 -1.04 -17.55 9.12
C GLU A 144 -0.47 -16.85 10.35
N ASN A 145 -1.34 -16.50 11.30
CA ASN A 145 -0.91 -16.03 12.61
C ASN A 145 -0.29 -17.20 13.41
N GLY A 146 1.01 -17.45 13.24
CA GLY A 146 1.89 -18.09 14.23
C GLY A 146 1.64 -19.57 14.60
N SER A 147 0.73 -20.26 13.92
CA SER A 147 0.54 -21.70 14.09
C SER A 147 1.19 -22.45 12.92
N ALA A 148 2.48 -22.75 13.05
CA ALA A 148 3.14 -23.72 12.20
C ALA A 148 2.56 -25.12 12.49
N THR A 149 1.37 -25.43 11.97
CA THR A 149 0.98 -26.82 11.76
C THR A 149 1.62 -27.28 10.47
N ALA A 150 2.86 -27.72 10.61
CA ALA A 150 3.52 -28.57 9.65
C ALA A 150 2.59 -29.74 9.29
N GLY A 151 2.45 -29.99 7.99
CA GLY A 151 1.87 -31.21 7.47
C GLY A 151 0.39 -31.11 7.13
N HIS A 152 0.08 -30.55 5.97
CA HIS A 152 -0.80 -31.23 5.03
C HIS A 152 -0.17 -31.03 3.64
N GLU A 153 0.41 -32.09 3.09
CA GLU A 153 0.71 -32.19 1.66
C GLU A 153 -0.61 -32.10 0.92
N ALA A 154 -0.97 -30.87 0.59
CA ALA A 154 -2.17 -30.51 -0.11
C ALA A 154 -1.79 -30.51 -1.59
N ILE A 155 -2.01 -31.65 -2.25
CA ILE A 155 -1.94 -31.79 -3.71
C ILE A 155 -2.98 -30.83 -4.30
N PHE A 156 -2.60 -29.60 -4.68
CA PHE A 156 -3.55 -28.68 -5.28
C PHE A 156 -3.02 -27.84 -6.44
N VAL A 157 -3.98 -27.62 -7.33
CA VAL A 157 -3.98 -27.05 -8.68
C VAL A 157 -3.17 -25.76 -8.79
N HIS A 158 -2.49 -25.58 -9.93
CA HIS A 158 -1.59 -24.48 -10.34
C HIS A 158 -2.02 -23.01 -10.07
N ASN A 159 -3.20 -22.75 -9.50
CA ASN A 159 -3.71 -21.40 -9.23
C ASN A 159 -3.84 -21.06 -7.73
N GLU A 160 -3.53 -21.99 -6.81
CA GLU A 160 -3.63 -21.74 -5.35
C GLU A 160 -2.38 -21.09 -4.74
N ASN A 161 -1.24 -21.12 -5.44
CA ASN A 161 -0.01 -20.48 -4.96
C ASN A 161 0.14 -19.02 -5.41
N LYS A 162 -0.93 -18.38 -5.90
CA LYS A 162 -0.91 -16.97 -6.30
C LYS A 162 -1.54 -16.11 -5.23
N ILE A 163 -1.01 -14.92 -5.00
CA ILE A 163 -1.57 -13.97 -4.05
C ILE A 163 -2.81 -13.28 -4.63
N LEU A 164 -3.79 -12.97 -3.78
CA LEU A 164 -4.97 -12.17 -4.11
C LEU A 164 -4.67 -10.68 -4.03
N CYS A 165 -4.04 -10.26 -2.93
CA CYS A 165 -3.67 -8.86 -2.70
C CYS A 165 -2.60 -8.70 -1.62
N THR A 166 -1.96 -7.54 -1.63
CA THR A 166 -1.12 -7.05 -0.54
C THR A 166 -1.98 -6.28 0.46
N THR A 167 -1.92 -6.65 1.75
CA THR A 167 -2.64 -5.95 2.84
C THR A 167 -1.75 -4.98 3.61
N ASP A 168 -0.45 -5.28 3.68
CA ASP A 168 0.54 -4.46 4.37
C ASP A 168 1.76 -4.35 3.46
N LEU A 169 2.24 -3.13 3.23
CA LEU A 169 3.41 -2.90 2.40
C LEU A 169 4.67 -3.42 3.08
N GLY A 170 5.56 -4.02 2.29
CA GLY A 170 6.91 -4.30 2.73
C GLY A 170 7.84 -3.11 2.52
N LEU A 171 9.10 -3.28 2.91
CA LEU A 171 10.14 -2.28 2.75
C LEU A 171 11.45 -2.95 2.37
N LEU A 172 12.04 -2.49 1.27
CA LEU A 172 13.35 -2.87 0.80
C LEU A 172 14.34 -1.74 1.09
N LYS A 173 15.55 -2.08 1.50
CA LYS A 173 16.71 -1.20 1.48
C LYS A 173 17.61 -1.62 0.31
N ALA A 174 17.90 -0.69 -0.60
CA ALA A 174 18.81 -0.88 -1.71
C ALA A 174 20.05 -0.01 -1.53
N GLU A 175 21.23 -0.62 -1.60
CA GLU A 175 22.53 0.06 -1.53
C GLU A 175 23.34 -0.28 -2.77
N LYS A 176 23.81 0.74 -3.49
CA LYS A 176 24.63 0.54 -4.68
C LYS A 176 25.99 -0.01 -4.27
N VAL A 177 26.43 -1.08 -4.94
CA VAL A 177 27.75 -1.66 -4.73
C VAL A 177 28.80 -0.73 -5.35
N HIS A 178 29.74 -0.28 -4.53
CA HIS A 178 30.74 0.68 -4.99
C HIS A 178 31.67 0.05 -6.05
N GLY A 179 31.86 0.76 -7.17
CA GLY A 179 32.72 0.33 -8.27
C GLY A 179 32.11 -0.71 -9.22
N GLU A 180 30.85 -1.11 -9.01
CA GLU A 180 30.11 -2.00 -9.92
C GLU A 180 28.90 -1.26 -10.50
N GLU A 181 28.88 -1.09 -11.82
CA GLU A 181 27.77 -0.44 -12.51
C GLU A 181 26.51 -1.31 -12.42
N GLY A 182 25.39 -0.68 -12.05
CA GLY A 182 24.08 -1.31 -11.93
C GLY A 182 23.92 -2.47 -10.93
N THR A 183 24.86 -2.64 -10.00
CA THR A 183 24.76 -3.69 -8.98
C THR A 183 24.30 -3.12 -7.65
N TRP A 184 23.27 -3.73 -7.07
CA TRP A 184 22.63 -3.30 -5.83
C TRP A 184 22.58 -4.42 -4.79
N ASP A 185 23.00 -4.11 -3.57
CA ASP A 185 22.73 -4.93 -2.39
C ASP A 185 21.32 -4.62 -1.87
N ASN A 186 20.47 -5.64 -1.84
CA ASN A 186 19.04 -5.53 -1.57
C ASN A 186 18.69 -6.29 -0.30
N THR A 187 18.32 -5.55 0.75
CA THR A 187 17.91 -6.12 2.03
C THR A 187 16.43 -5.86 2.28
N VAL A 188 15.63 -6.91 2.37
CA VAL A 188 14.22 -6.80 2.80
C VAL A 188 14.18 -6.50 4.29
N LEU A 189 13.74 -5.30 4.65
CA LEU A 189 13.60 -4.86 6.04
C LEU A 189 12.25 -5.25 6.64
N LEU A 190 11.21 -5.26 5.79
CA LEU A 190 9.88 -5.68 6.16
C LEU A 190 9.27 -6.46 4.99
N LYS A 191 8.80 -7.68 5.24
CA LYS A 191 8.07 -8.45 4.23
C LYS A 191 6.67 -7.86 4.05
N PRO A 192 6.16 -7.71 2.82
CA PRO A 192 4.77 -7.40 2.61
C PRO A 192 3.90 -8.53 3.15
N LYS A 193 2.76 -8.17 3.74
CA LYS A 193 1.73 -9.13 4.11
C LYS A 193 0.75 -9.30 2.96
N ILE A 194 0.47 -10.54 2.61
CA ILE A 194 -0.38 -10.89 1.48
C ILE A 194 -1.55 -11.76 1.92
N VAL A 195 -2.61 -11.77 1.12
CA VAL A 195 -3.74 -12.70 1.28
C VAL A 195 -3.73 -13.67 0.12
N MET A 196 -3.87 -14.95 0.41
CA MET A 196 -4.00 -16.03 -0.56
C MET A 196 -5.49 -16.33 -0.85
N PRO A 197 -5.85 -16.88 -2.03
CA PRO A 197 -7.23 -17.31 -2.33
C PRO A 197 -7.80 -18.30 -1.30
N SER A 198 -6.94 -19.14 -0.70
CA SER A 198 -7.31 -20.07 0.38
C SER A 198 -7.89 -19.38 1.62
N ALA A 199 -7.61 -18.09 1.84
CA ALA A 199 -8.22 -17.32 2.92
C ALA A 199 -9.71 -17.06 2.69
N LEU A 200 -10.18 -17.04 1.44
CA LEU A 200 -11.59 -16.79 1.10
C LEU A 200 -12.47 -18.04 1.21
N THR A 201 -11.87 -19.22 1.12
CA THR A 201 -12.58 -20.52 1.22
C THR A 201 -12.70 -21.02 2.65
N ALA A 202 -12.01 -20.40 3.61
CA ALA A 202 -12.22 -20.62 5.03
C ALA A 202 -13.58 -20.05 5.45
N SER A 203 -14.66 -20.79 5.17
CA SER A 203 -15.97 -20.51 5.75
C SER A 203 -15.87 -20.46 7.28
N PRO A 204 -16.53 -19.53 7.97
CA PRO A 204 -16.60 -19.55 9.42
C PRO A 204 -17.36 -20.82 9.85
N THR A 205 -16.62 -21.88 10.18
CA THR A 205 -17.15 -23.04 10.89
C THR A 205 -17.16 -22.73 12.37
N SER A 206 -18.07 -21.86 12.77
CA SER A 206 -18.76 -21.92 14.07
C SER A 206 -19.84 -20.86 14.10
N SER A 207 -21.06 -21.34 14.25
CA SER A 207 -22.23 -20.59 14.65
C SER A 207 -22.03 -20.05 16.07
N GLU A 208 -21.43 -18.88 16.21
CA GLU A 208 -21.72 -18.02 17.35
C GLU A 208 -22.37 -16.75 16.81
N SER A 209 -23.69 -16.69 16.99
CA SER A 209 -24.46 -15.49 16.74
C SER A 209 -23.94 -14.37 17.66
N PRO A 210 -23.63 -13.17 17.15
CA PRO A 210 -23.28 -12.06 18.03
C PRO A 210 -24.52 -11.66 18.82
N ASP A 211 -24.51 -11.93 20.14
CA ASP A 211 -25.54 -11.52 21.09
C ASP A 211 -25.48 -9.99 21.29
N TRP A 212 -26.03 -9.23 20.33
CA TRP A 212 -26.26 -7.80 20.49
C TRP A 212 -27.67 -7.49 21.03
N ARG A 213 -28.53 -8.52 21.23
CA ARG A 213 -29.92 -8.38 21.66
C ARG A 213 -30.17 -8.79 23.11
N THR A 214 -29.39 -8.31 24.07
CA THR A 214 -29.80 -8.41 25.50
C THR A 214 -29.10 -7.41 26.41
N GLN A 215 -28.97 -6.14 26.01
CA GLN A 215 -28.71 -5.04 26.96
C GLN A 215 -29.50 -3.79 26.60
N SER A 216 -30.82 -3.88 26.71
CA SER A 216 -31.68 -2.72 26.92
C SER A 216 -32.98 -3.21 27.49
N LEU A 217 -32.99 -3.37 28.81
CA LEU A 217 -34.13 -3.44 29.72
C LEU A 217 -33.50 -3.80 31.07
N HIS A 218 -32.97 -2.81 31.79
CA HIS A 218 -32.81 -2.80 33.26
C HIS A 218 -32.16 -1.46 33.62
N GLY A 219 -32.99 -0.50 34.02
CA GLY A 219 -32.51 0.76 34.57
C GLY A 219 -33.40 1.94 34.21
N GLU A 220 -34.65 1.94 34.67
CA GLU A 220 -35.38 3.16 35.03
C GLU A 220 -36.68 2.77 35.76
N GLN A 221 -36.55 2.50 37.06
CA GLN A 221 -37.61 2.63 38.05
C GLN A 221 -36.99 2.92 39.41
N GLU A 222 -37.49 3.99 40.07
CA GLU A 222 -37.27 4.41 41.47
C GLU A 222 -35.89 5.06 41.75
N GLU A 223 -35.71 6.23 42.37
CA GLU A 223 -36.43 7.11 43.32
C GLU A 223 -35.91 8.56 43.04
N LEU A 224 -36.55 9.72 43.27
CA LEU A 224 -37.46 10.24 44.29
C LEU A 224 -38.05 11.57 43.76
#